data_AF-A0A8G1W428-F1
#
_entry.id   AF-A0A8G1W428-F1
#
_cell.length_a   1.000
_cell.length_b   1.000
_cell.length_c   1.000
_cell.angle_alpha   90.00
_cell.angle_beta   90.00
_cell.angle_gamma   90.00
#
_symmetry.space_group_name_H-M   'P 1'
#
loop_
_entity.id
_entity.type
_entity.pdbx_description
1 polymer ?
#
loop_
_entity_poly.entity_id
_entity_poly.type
_entity_poly.pdbx_seq_one_letter_code
_entity_poly.pdbx_strand_id
1 'polypeptide(L)'
;PERATLYSIDSTPLFFQPLDGPPIPHLKLLHAYPDALPTVQIDRGAIRFVLSGAALMAPGLTSAGGKLPDTEHAVEAGQVVAVKAEGKETVCLVGVLKVGTEEIKAKGKGVVLDEGHYLGDGLWRMALD
;
A
#
# COMPACT_ATOMS: atom_id res chain seq x y z
N PRO A 1 -14.72 14.90 -11.13
CA PRO A 1 -13.56 14.05 -11.43
C PRO A 1 -12.48 14.27 -10.38
N GLU A 2 -12.11 13.21 -9.66
CA GLU A 2 -10.93 13.25 -8.81
C GLU A 2 -9.71 13.52 -9.69
N ARG A 3 -8.94 14.55 -9.32
CA ARG A 3 -7.73 14.95 -10.04
C ARG A 3 -6.56 14.25 -9.37
N ALA A 4 -5.68 13.65 -10.17
CA ALA A 4 -4.42 13.10 -9.70
C ALA A 4 -3.27 13.65 -10.56
N THR A 5 -2.10 13.81 -9.95
CA THR A 5 -0.87 14.22 -10.63
C THR A 5 0.07 13.01 -10.72
N LEU A 6 0.61 12.77 -11.91
CA LEU A 6 1.64 11.74 -12.12
C LEU A 6 3.00 12.42 -12.30
N TYR A 7 3.97 12.02 -11.48
CA TYR A 7 5.36 12.44 -11.58
C TYR A 7 6.15 11.39 -12.34
N SER A 8 6.73 11.76 -13.48
CA SER A 8 7.60 10.90 -14.28
C SER A 8 8.92 11.58 -14.61
N ILE A 9 9.95 10.76 -14.83
CA ILE A 9 11.15 11.15 -15.55
C ILE A 9 11.13 10.38 -16.86
N ASP A 10 11.13 11.10 -17.98
CA ASP A 10 10.82 10.56 -19.30
C ASP A 10 9.51 9.75 -19.24
N SER A 11 9.53 8.53 -19.78
CA SER A 11 8.42 7.59 -19.78
C SER A 11 8.35 6.70 -18.52
N THR A 12 9.11 7.02 -17.47
CA THR A 12 9.14 6.22 -16.23
C THR A 12 8.28 6.87 -15.13
N PRO A 13 7.12 6.30 -14.77
CA PRO A 13 6.32 6.81 -13.66
C PRO A 13 7.01 6.53 -12.32
N LEU A 14 7.12 7.57 -11.50
CA LEU A 14 7.81 7.52 -10.19
C LEU A 14 6.83 7.64 -9.03
N PHE A 15 5.92 8.61 -9.08
CA PHE A 15 4.92 8.85 -8.04
C PHE A 15 3.58 9.22 -8.66
N PHE A 16 2.49 8.89 -7.99
CA PHE A 16 1.19 9.51 -8.23
C PHE A 16 0.73 10.23 -6.97
N GLN A 17 0.03 11.34 -7.12
CA GLN A 17 -0.49 12.12 -6.00
C GLN A 17 -1.97 12.42 -6.21
N PRO A 18 -2.86 11.90 -5.34
CA PRO A 18 -4.24 12.36 -5.25
C PRO A 18 -4.31 13.84 -4.88
N LEU A 19 -5.39 14.54 -5.25
CA LEU A 19 -5.56 15.99 -5.02
C LEU A 19 -5.22 16.43 -3.59
N ASP A 20 -5.74 15.71 -2.60
CA ASP A 20 -5.63 16.04 -1.17
C ASP A 20 -4.76 15.01 -0.42
N GLY A 21 -3.73 14.49 -1.06
CA GLY A 21 -2.86 13.45 -0.50
C GLY A 21 -1.36 13.72 -0.70
N PRO A 22 -0.49 12.97 0.00
CA PRO A 22 0.95 12.98 -0.26
C PRO A 22 1.25 12.31 -1.61
N PRO A 23 2.43 12.58 -2.21
CA PRO A 23 2.95 11.74 -3.28
C PRO A 23 3.13 10.29 -2.82
N ILE A 24 2.60 9.34 -3.60
CA ILE A 24 2.67 7.90 -3.36
C ILE A 24 3.57 7.28 -4.44
N PRO A 25 4.62 6.54 -4.08
CA PRO A 25 5.55 5.96 -5.06
C PRO A 25 4.88 4.89 -5.90
N HIS A 26 5.32 4.76 -7.15
CA HIS A 26 4.90 3.70 -8.06
C HIS A 26 5.44 2.34 -7.58
N LEU A 27 4.70 1.24 -7.79
CA LEU A 27 5.12 -0.09 -7.34
C LEU A 27 6.45 -0.53 -7.96
N LYS A 28 6.68 -0.21 -9.25
CA LYS A 28 7.99 -0.44 -9.91
C LYS A 28 9.15 0.25 -9.19
N LEU A 29 8.93 1.45 -8.63
CA LEU A 29 9.95 2.16 -7.85
C LEU A 29 10.21 1.43 -6.53
N LEU A 30 9.15 1.01 -5.82
CA LEU A 30 9.29 0.22 -4.60
C LEU A 30 9.89 -1.17 -4.83
N HIS A 31 9.71 -1.77 -6.01
CA HIS A 31 10.38 -3.03 -6.35
C HIS A 31 11.89 -2.85 -6.54
N ALA A 32 12.33 -1.68 -7.01
CA ALA A 32 13.74 -1.33 -7.13
C ALA A 32 14.36 -0.91 -5.78
N TYR A 33 13.58 -0.28 -4.90
CA TYR A 33 14.00 0.21 -3.58
C TYR A 33 13.05 -0.29 -2.49
N PRO A 34 13.13 -1.59 -2.10
CA PRO A 34 12.15 -2.23 -1.22
C PRO A 34 12.11 -1.68 0.20
N ASP A 35 13.19 -1.04 0.65
CA ASP A 35 13.31 -0.48 2.00
C ASP A 35 12.94 1.02 2.06
N ALA A 36 12.42 1.59 0.96
CA ALA A 36 12.08 3.01 0.87
C ALA A 36 10.85 3.42 1.71
N LEU A 37 10.02 2.45 2.12
CA LEU A 37 8.82 2.68 2.93
C LEU A 37 8.68 1.66 4.05
N PRO A 38 8.03 2.04 5.17
CA PRO A 38 7.52 1.08 6.14
C PRO A 38 6.63 0.06 5.44
N THR A 39 6.84 -1.21 5.79
CA THR A 39 6.16 -2.33 5.15
C THR A 39 5.28 -3.08 6.15
N VAL A 40 4.06 -3.40 5.71
CA VAL A 40 3.15 -4.33 6.39
C VAL A 40 2.94 -5.57 5.52
N GLN A 41 2.51 -6.69 6.10
CA GLN A 41 2.22 -7.93 5.38
C GLN A 41 0.76 -8.34 5.54
N ILE A 42 0.11 -8.67 4.42
CA ILE A 42 -1.22 -9.28 4.42
C ILE A 42 -1.14 -10.80 4.31
N ASP A 43 -2.12 -11.49 4.90
CA ASP A 43 -2.27 -12.93 4.73
C ASP A 43 -2.69 -13.33 3.31
N ARG A 44 -2.60 -14.63 3.00
CA ARG A 44 -3.01 -15.21 1.71
C ARG A 44 -4.45 -14.93 1.32
N GLY A 45 -5.37 -14.86 2.29
CA GLY A 45 -6.80 -14.66 2.04
C GLY A 45 -7.12 -13.27 1.52
N ALA A 46 -6.36 -12.26 1.96
CA ALA A 46 -6.52 -10.87 1.54
C ALA A 46 -5.97 -10.57 0.13
N ILE A 47 -4.99 -11.35 -0.37
CA ILE A 47 -4.27 -11.08 -1.63
C ILE A 47 -5.23 -10.83 -2.80
N ARG A 48 -6.17 -11.74 -3.04
CA ARG A 48 -7.08 -11.64 -4.19
C ARG A 48 -7.92 -10.36 -4.18
N PHE A 49 -8.28 -9.89 -2.98
CA PHE A 49 -9.13 -8.72 -2.80
C PHE A 49 -8.34 -7.44 -3.03
N VAL A 50 -7.13 -7.37 -2.48
CA VAL A 50 -6.19 -6.27 -2.72
C VAL A 50 -5.87 -6.13 -4.21
N LEU A 51 -5.59 -7.24 -4.89
CA LEU A 51 -5.33 -7.24 -6.35
C LEU A 51 -6.57 -6.97 -7.21
N SER A 52 -7.74 -6.86 -6.59
CA SER A 52 -9.00 -6.44 -7.25
C SER A 52 -9.38 -5.00 -6.90
N GLY A 53 -8.54 -4.27 -6.17
CA GLY A 53 -8.80 -2.89 -5.74
C GLY A 53 -9.79 -2.77 -4.58
N ALA A 54 -10.06 -3.85 -3.84
CA ALA A 54 -10.86 -3.75 -2.63
C ALA A 54 -10.08 -3.09 -1.49
N ALA A 55 -10.81 -2.46 -0.57
CA ALA A 55 -10.22 -1.95 0.66
C ALA A 55 -9.54 -3.06 1.46
N LEU A 56 -8.35 -2.77 1.99
CA LEU A 56 -7.63 -3.61 2.93
C LEU A 56 -8.23 -3.45 4.32
N MET A 57 -8.68 -4.57 4.89
CA MET A 57 -9.28 -4.63 6.21
C MET A 57 -8.27 -5.12 7.25
N ALA A 58 -8.38 -4.64 8.49
CA ALA A 58 -7.48 -4.99 9.60
C ALA A 58 -7.28 -6.50 9.82
N PRO A 59 -8.30 -7.39 9.70
CA PRO A 59 -8.09 -8.83 9.87
C PRO A 59 -7.05 -9.44 8.95
N GLY A 60 -6.84 -8.88 7.75
CA GLY A 60 -5.81 -9.35 6.82
C GLY A 60 -4.38 -9.09 7.30
N LEU A 61 -4.21 -8.17 8.26
CA LEU A 61 -2.93 -7.75 8.83
C LEU A 61 -2.69 -8.32 10.24
N THR A 62 -3.76 -8.67 10.97
CA THR A 62 -3.71 -9.19 12.34
C THR A 62 -3.93 -10.69 12.44
N SER A 63 -4.15 -11.38 11.31
CA SER A 63 -4.19 -12.85 11.26
C SER A 63 -2.79 -13.46 11.35
N ALA A 64 -2.70 -14.80 11.44
CA ALA A 64 -1.42 -15.51 11.54
C ALA A 64 -0.47 -15.29 10.35
N GLY A 65 -1.01 -14.98 9.17
CA GLY A 65 -0.23 -14.65 7.97
C GLY A 65 0.05 -13.15 7.82
N GLY A 66 -0.65 -12.31 8.57
CA GLY A 66 -0.45 -10.87 8.59
C GLY A 66 0.72 -10.46 9.48
N LYS A 67 1.35 -9.33 9.15
CA LYS A 67 2.42 -8.74 9.98
C LYS A 67 2.31 -7.22 10.00
N LEU A 68 2.41 -6.66 11.19
CA LEU A 68 2.52 -5.23 11.44
C LEU A 68 3.88 -4.96 12.11
N PRO A 69 4.49 -3.78 11.90
CA PRO A 69 5.75 -3.42 12.53
C PRO A 69 5.61 -3.38 14.05
N ASP A 70 6.71 -3.60 14.79
CA ASP A 70 6.73 -3.48 16.25
C ASP A 70 6.48 -2.03 16.72
N THR A 71 6.13 -1.85 18.00
CA THR A 71 5.72 -0.54 18.55
C THR A 71 6.78 0.56 18.37
N GLU A 72 8.07 0.22 18.39
CA GLU A 72 9.16 1.18 18.15
C GLU A 72 9.23 1.69 16.69
N HIS A 73 8.62 0.94 15.76
CA HIS A 73 8.51 1.26 14.33
C HIS A 73 7.04 1.48 13.93
N ALA A 74 6.20 1.86 14.90
CA ALA A 74 4.79 2.12 14.65
C ALA A 74 4.62 3.20 13.57
N VAL A 75 3.63 2.99 12.70
CA VAL A 75 3.30 3.89 11.60
C VAL A 75 1.97 4.55 11.92
N GLU A 76 1.95 5.87 11.81
CA GLU A 76 0.80 6.71 12.14
C GLU A 76 -0.23 6.77 10.99
N ALA A 77 -1.46 7.12 11.33
CA ALA A 77 -2.49 7.42 10.34
C ALA A 77 -2.02 8.58 9.42
N GLY A 78 -2.35 8.50 8.14
CA GLY A 78 -1.93 9.46 7.12
C GLY A 78 -0.55 9.20 6.51
N GLN A 79 0.22 8.23 7.02
CA GLN A 79 1.50 7.85 6.42
C GLN A 79 1.33 6.83 5.29
N VAL A 80 2.23 6.90 4.30
CA VAL A 80 2.28 5.97 3.17
C VAL A 80 2.97 4.67 3.59
N VAL A 81 2.35 3.54 3.30
CA VAL A 81 2.90 2.20 3.60
C VAL A 81 2.92 1.33 2.35
N ALA A 82 3.93 0.47 2.28
CA ALA A 82 3.99 -0.61 1.32
C ALA A 82 3.40 -1.90 1.91
N VAL A 83 2.69 -2.67 1.09
CA VAL A 83 2.01 -3.89 1.51
C VAL A 83 2.60 -5.07 0.76
N LYS A 84 3.19 -6.01 1.50
CA LYS A 84 3.64 -7.32 0.98
C LYS A 84 2.57 -8.38 1.17
N ALA A 85 2.57 -9.37 0.30
CA ALA A 85 1.74 -10.56 0.43
C ALA A 85 2.51 -11.69 1.15
N GLU A 86 1.84 -12.44 2.01
CA GLU A 86 2.42 -13.63 2.65
C GLU A 86 3.05 -14.58 1.61
N GLY A 87 4.34 -14.88 1.79
CA GLY A 87 5.11 -15.73 0.89
C GLY A 87 5.57 -15.06 -0.41
N LYS A 88 5.55 -13.72 -0.48
CA LYS A 88 6.08 -12.92 -1.59
C LYS A 88 7.03 -11.85 -1.07
N GLU A 89 8.14 -11.65 -1.79
CA GLU A 89 9.14 -10.64 -1.45
C GLU A 89 8.76 -9.24 -1.94
N THR A 90 8.08 -9.17 -3.07
CA THR A 90 7.69 -7.91 -3.72
C THR A 90 6.38 -7.37 -3.18
N VAL A 91 6.29 -6.04 -3.06
CA VAL A 91 5.08 -5.34 -2.62
C VAL A 91 3.96 -5.47 -3.67
N CYS A 92 2.72 -5.62 -3.21
CA CYS A 92 1.54 -5.79 -4.05
C CYS A 92 0.57 -4.62 -4.03
N LEU A 93 0.70 -3.73 -3.04
CA LEU A 93 -0.11 -2.53 -2.85
C LEU A 93 0.75 -1.47 -2.14
N VAL A 94 0.50 -0.22 -2.44
CA VAL A 94 0.99 0.95 -1.71
C VAL A 94 -0.16 1.92 -1.53
N GLY A 95 -0.29 2.50 -0.33
CA GLY A 95 -1.38 3.42 -0.01
C GLY A 95 -1.18 4.11 1.33
N VAL A 96 -2.14 4.94 1.70
CA VAL A 96 -2.10 5.74 2.93
C VAL A 96 -2.89 5.03 4.03
N LEU A 97 -2.29 4.90 5.22
CA LEU A 97 -2.98 4.34 6.38
C LEU A 97 -4.14 5.25 6.82
N LYS A 98 -5.34 4.70 6.98
CA LYS A 98 -6.47 5.39 7.63
C LYS A 98 -6.38 5.41 9.15
N VAL A 99 -5.72 4.42 9.72
CA VAL A 99 -5.51 4.25 11.17
C VAL A 99 -4.08 3.77 11.40
N GLY A 100 -3.48 4.15 12.53
CA GLY A 100 -2.11 3.77 12.86
C GLY A 100 -1.94 2.30 13.20
N THR A 101 -0.74 1.75 13.06
CA THR A 101 -0.47 0.31 13.23
C THR A 101 -0.77 -0.21 14.62
N GLU A 102 -0.57 0.59 15.66
CA GLU A 102 -0.92 0.20 17.04
C GLU A 102 -2.44 0.11 17.23
N GLU A 103 -3.22 1.00 16.61
CA GLU A 103 -4.68 0.94 16.63
C GLU A 103 -5.18 -0.30 15.87
N ILE A 104 -4.56 -0.63 14.74
CA ILE A 104 -4.88 -1.83 13.96
C ILE A 104 -4.66 -3.08 14.82
N LYS A 105 -3.51 -3.20 15.50
CA LYS A 105 -3.22 -4.30 16.42
C LYS A 105 -4.25 -4.38 17.55
N ALA A 106 -4.59 -3.24 18.16
CA ALA A 106 -5.49 -3.19 19.31
C ALA A 106 -6.94 -3.54 18.96
N LYS A 107 -7.45 -3.06 17.82
CA LYS A 107 -8.86 -3.23 17.43
C LYS A 107 -9.11 -4.46 16.57
N GLY A 108 -8.16 -4.84 15.70
CA GLY A 108 -8.27 -5.98 14.79
C GLY A 108 -9.43 -5.91 13.79
N LYS A 109 -10.06 -4.75 13.62
CA LYS A 109 -11.23 -4.54 12.73
C LYS A 109 -11.24 -3.15 12.14
N GLY A 110 -11.95 -3.00 11.02
CA GLY A 110 -12.08 -1.74 10.30
C GLY A 110 -11.22 -1.68 9.04
N VAL A 111 -11.39 -0.58 8.30
CA VAL A 111 -10.67 -0.28 7.06
C VAL A 111 -9.30 0.27 7.41
N VAL A 112 -8.26 -0.27 6.76
CA VAL A 112 -6.86 0.13 6.97
C VAL A 112 -6.36 0.97 5.79
N LEU A 113 -6.56 0.49 4.56
CA LEU A 113 -6.37 1.24 3.31
C LEU A 113 -7.63 1.05 2.47
N ASP A 114 -8.18 2.09 1.87
CA ASP A 114 -9.26 2.00 0.88
C ASP A 114 -8.93 2.62 -0.47
N GLU A 115 -7.82 3.34 -0.55
CA GLU A 115 -7.24 3.86 -1.77
C GLU A 115 -5.77 3.49 -1.86
N GLY A 116 -5.28 3.30 -3.08
CA GLY A 116 -3.88 2.99 -3.30
C GLY A 116 -3.60 2.49 -4.72
N HIS A 117 -2.34 2.18 -4.95
CA HIS A 117 -1.85 1.61 -6.20
C HIS A 117 -1.44 0.15 -5.97
N TYR A 118 -2.01 -0.77 -6.74
CA TYR A 118 -1.83 -2.21 -6.58
C TYR A 118 -1.41 -2.89 -7.88
N LEU A 119 -0.81 -4.09 -7.75
CA LEU A 119 -0.36 -4.84 -8.91
C LEU A 119 -1.54 -5.19 -9.82
N GLY A 120 -1.44 -4.80 -11.09
CA GLY A 120 -2.45 -5.07 -12.08
C GLY A 120 -3.53 -4.01 -12.20
N ASP A 121 -3.47 -2.90 -11.46
CA ASP A 121 -4.35 -1.76 -11.66
C ASP A 121 -4.05 -0.96 -12.95
N GLY A 122 -4.80 0.12 -13.18
CA GLY A 122 -4.61 0.98 -14.35
C GLY A 122 -3.23 1.63 -14.41
N LEU A 123 -2.74 2.15 -13.29
CA LEU A 123 -1.43 2.81 -13.20
C LEU A 123 -0.29 1.80 -13.46
N TRP A 124 -0.41 0.57 -12.96
CA TRP A 124 0.55 -0.51 -13.19
C TRP A 124 0.68 -0.86 -14.68
N ARG A 125 -0.46 -0.91 -15.38
CA ARG A 125 -0.57 -1.25 -16.80
C ARG A 125 -0.30 -0.07 -17.72
N MET A 126 -0.21 1.13 -17.18
CA MET A 126 -0.02 2.34 -17.97
C MET A 126 1.37 2.33 -18.61
N ALA A 127 1.38 2.48 -19.93
CA ALA A 127 2.57 2.85 -20.69
C ALA A 127 2.52 4.37 -20.87
N LEU A 128 3.65 5.02 -20.58
CA LEU A 128 3.88 6.40 -20.98
C LEU A 128 4.70 6.35 -22.26
N ASP A 129 4.32 7.18 -23.23
CA ASP A 129 5.03 7.32 -24.50
C ASP A 129 6.06 8.43 -24.40
#